data_AF-A0A644T244-F1
#
_entry.id   AF-A0A644T244-F1
#
_cell.length_a   1.000
_cell.length_b   1.000
_cell.length_c   1.000
_cell.angle_alpha   90.00
_cell.angle_beta   90.00
_cell.angle_gamma   90.00
#
_symmetry.space_group_name_H-M   'P 1'
#
loop_
_entity.id
_entity.type
_entity.pdbx_description
1 polymer ?
#
loop_
_entity_poly.entity_id
_entity_poly.type
_entity_poly.pdbx_seq_one_letter_code
_entity_poly.pdbx_strand_id
1 'polypeptide(L)'
;MAESLRLATWDAGLSRRGPGLLLSDIDKGDPQVAAAVALIAGVRPDVLLLTGFDWDHDGMALAAFAAALKAAGLAYPHRYAPRPNAGMQSGLDLDGNGRTGEPRDAQGYGRFTGQSGMALLSRLPLRTEAARDFSAFLWAALPGSLIDGAGLAPEVRAVQRLSATGHWDVPVVLPSGRDLHLLAFAATPPLFDGPEDRNGRRNRDEAAFWLRYLDGALPEPPPPAPFAILGDADLDPARGEGRRDALAALLSDPRLQDPQPAGVRGTATAVYGAPLRLDYILPSADLRVTGAAVVWPDGPDEAARRALVWVDISLP
;
A
#
# COMPACT_ATOMS: atom_id res chain seq x y z
N MET A 1 -4.89 24.34 21.06
CA MET A 1 -4.76 22.87 20.89
C MET A 1 -3.90 22.66 19.67
N ALA A 2 -2.94 21.73 19.71
CA ALA A 2 -2.14 21.43 18.52
C ALA A 2 -3.06 20.87 17.41
N GLU A 3 -2.85 21.31 16.18
CA GLU A 3 -3.58 20.79 15.03
C GLU A 3 -3.19 19.32 14.82
N SER A 4 -4.19 18.47 14.55
CA SER A 4 -4.02 17.03 14.39
C SER A 4 -4.19 16.68 12.92
N LEU A 5 -3.37 15.75 12.41
CA LEU A 5 -3.46 15.22 11.06
C LEU A 5 -3.85 13.74 11.12
N ARG A 6 -4.91 13.37 10.39
CA ARG A 6 -5.34 11.98 10.27
C ARG A 6 -4.74 11.31 9.04
N LEU A 7 -3.86 10.34 9.26
CA LEU A 7 -3.37 9.43 8.23
C LEU A 7 -4.27 8.20 8.17
N ALA A 8 -4.59 7.72 6.98
CA ALA A 8 -5.35 6.49 6.78
C ALA A 8 -4.79 5.63 5.64
N THR A 9 -4.96 4.31 5.77
CA THR A 9 -4.77 3.36 4.67
C THR A 9 -5.95 2.40 4.60
N TRP A 10 -6.35 2.00 3.39
CA TRP A 10 -7.42 1.03 3.20
C TRP A 10 -7.36 0.35 1.82
N ASP A 11 -7.44 -0.97 1.80
CA ASP A 11 -7.87 -1.73 0.63
C ASP A 11 -9.40 -1.78 0.60
N ALA A 12 -10.01 -0.94 -0.23
CA ALA A 12 -11.45 -0.84 -0.36
C ALA A 12 -12.06 -1.89 -1.32
N GLY A 13 -11.26 -2.81 -1.86
CA GLY A 13 -11.70 -3.78 -2.87
C GLY A 13 -12.15 -3.10 -4.18
N LEU A 14 -11.54 -1.96 -4.51
CA LEU A 14 -11.84 -1.16 -5.71
C LEU A 14 -11.03 -1.62 -6.93
N SER A 15 -10.83 -2.92 -7.04
CA SER A 15 -10.21 -3.59 -8.18
C SER A 15 -11.26 -4.37 -8.95
N ARG A 16 -11.10 -4.48 -10.27
CA ARG A 16 -12.04 -5.14 -11.17
C ARG A 16 -11.34 -6.20 -12.01
N ARG A 17 -12.15 -6.94 -12.77
CA ARG A 17 -11.67 -8.02 -13.65
C ARG A 17 -11.11 -7.53 -14.99
N GLY A 18 -11.17 -6.23 -15.27
CA GLY A 18 -10.71 -5.65 -16.52
C GLY A 18 -10.53 -4.13 -16.45
N PRO A 19 -9.73 -3.55 -17.36
CA PRO A 19 -9.41 -2.13 -17.35
C PRO A 19 -10.66 -1.27 -17.60
N GLY A 20 -10.72 -0.12 -16.95
CA GLY A 20 -11.82 0.85 -17.10
C GLY A 20 -13.15 0.46 -16.44
N LEU A 21 -13.28 -0.77 -15.94
CA LEU A 21 -14.51 -1.20 -15.24
C LEU A 21 -14.72 -0.42 -13.94
N LEU A 22 -13.66 -0.10 -13.20
CA LEU A 22 -13.79 0.71 -11.98
C LEU A 22 -14.37 2.09 -12.29
N LEU A 23 -13.87 2.76 -13.34
CA LEU A 23 -14.42 4.05 -13.79
C LEU A 23 -15.90 3.92 -14.15
N SER A 24 -16.26 2.91 -14.96
CA SER A 24 -17.66 2.62 -15.31
C SER A 24 -18.53 2.43 -14.06
N ASP A 25 -18.04 1.74 -13.04
CA ASP A 25 -18.77 1.47 -11.82
C ASP A 25 -18.94 2.73 -10.96
N ILE A 26 -17.92 3.59 -10.89
CA ILE A 26 -18.02 4.92 -10.26
C ILE A 26 -19.11 5.75 -10.96
N ASP A 27 -19.09 5.83 -12.29
CA ASP A 27 -20.05 6.62 -13.07
C ASP A 27 -21.50 6.11 -12.93
N LYS A 28 -21.66 4.80 -12.76
CA LYS A 28 -22.96 4.14 -12.57
C LYS A 28 -23.47 4.20 -11.12
N GLY A 29 -22.68 4.71 -10.19
CA GLY A 29 -23.04 4.73 -8.77
C GLY A 29 -23.09 3.33 -8.15
N ASP A 30 -22.10 2.50 -8.47
CA ASP A 30 -21.97 1.15 -7.92
C ASP A 30 -22.07 1.14 -6.37
N PRO A 31 -22.85 0.23 -5.77
CA PRO A 31 -23.06 0.21 -4.32
C PRO A 31 -21.79 0.03 -3.49
N GLN A 32 -20.80 -0.74 -3.97
CA GLN A 32 -19.52 -0.91 -3.26
C GLN A 32 -18.75 0.41 -3.27
N VAL A 33 -18.68 1.07 -4.42
CA VAL A 33 -18.04 2.39 -4.54
C VAL A 33 -18.73 3.41 -3.64
N ALA A 34 -20.07 3.46 -3.64
CA ALA A 34 -20.84 4.37 -2.80
C ALA A 34 -20.62 4.11 -1.29
N ALA A 35 -20.55 2.84 -0.87
CA ALA A 35 -20.23 2.48 0.50
C ALA A 35 -18.81 2.89 0.90
N ALA A 36 -17.83 2.70 0.01
CA ALA A 36 -16.46 3.15 0.23
C ALA A 36 -16.37 4.67 0.40
N VAL A 37 -17.04 5.43 -0.48
CA VAL A 37 -17.15 6.89 -0.38
C VAL A 37 -17.78 7.31 0.94
N ALA A 38 -18.88 6.66 1.36
CA ALA A 38 -19.58 6.97 2.60
C ALA A 38 -18.69 6.71 3.84
N LEU A 39 -17.99 5.57 3.89
CA LEU A 39 -17.07 5.25 4.99
C LEU A 39 -15.95 6.27 5.08
N ILE A 40 -15.29 6.57 3.95
CA ILE A 40 -14.18 7.54 3.92
C ILE A 40 -14.69 8.94 4.32
N ALA A 41 -15.87 9.35 3.86
CA ALA A 41 -16.50 10.61 4.23
C ALA A 41 -16.91 10.70 5.71
N GLY A 42 -17.18 9.56 6.35
CA GLY A 42 -17.40 9.46 7.80
C GLY A 42 -16.11 9.53 8.61
N VAL A 43 -15.04 8.86 8.15
CA VAL A 43 -13.72 8.86 8.83
C VAL A 43 -12.98 10.18 8.65
N ARG A 44 -13.14 10.83 7.49
CA ARG A 44 -12.54 12.11 7.09
C ARG A 44 -11.00 12.17 7.26
N PRO A 45 -10.23 11.24 6.65
CA PRO A 45 -8.78 11.34 6.72
C PRO A 45 -8.25 12.60 6.02
N ASP A 46 -7.12 13.12 6.51
CA ASP A 46 -6.43 14.22 5.86
C ASP A 46 -5.53 13.74 4.74
N VAL A 47 -4.92 12.58 4.94
CA VAL A 47 -4.19 11.83 3.93
C VAL A 47 -4.66 10.39 3.92
N LEU A 48 -5.01 9.89 2.73
CA LEU A 48 -5.54 8.55 2.52
C LEU A 48 -4.70 7.82 1.47
N LEU A 49 -4.11 6.71 1.84
CA LEU A 49 -3.58 5.72 0.92
C LEU A 49 -4.66 4.67 0.62
N LEU A 50 -5.06 4.55 -0.63
CA LEU A 50 -5.84 3.43 -1.11
C LEU A 50 -4.89 2.38 -1.68
N THR A 51 -5.05 1.13 -1.27
CA THR A 51 -4.48 -0.04 -1.93
C THR A 51 -5.61 -0.80 -2.63
N GLY A 52 -5.29 -1.68 -3.58
CA GLY A 52 -6.32 -2.41 -4.32
C GLY A 52 -7.20 -1.52 -5.23
N PHE A 53 -6.69 -0.36 -5.66
CA PHE A 53 -7.41 0.59 -6.52
C PHE A 53 -6.92 0.48 -7.97
N ASP A 54 -7.80 0.18 -8.93
CA ASP A 54 -7.39 0.08 -10.33
C ASP A 54 -6.85 1.39 -10.88
N TRP A 55 -5.62 1.33 -11.38
CA TRP A 55 -4.93 2.44 -12.03
C TRP A 55 -5.25 2.50 -13.53
N ASP A 56 -5.44 3.71 -14.03
CA ASP A 56 -5.53 4.01 -15.45
C ASP A 56 -4.59 5.17 -15.81
N HIS A 57 -4.09 5.16 -17.05
CA HIS A 57 -3.02 6.07 -17.48
C HIS A 57 -3.38 7.54 -17.36
N ASP A 58 -4.63 7.88 -17.65
CA ASP A 58 -5.13 9.27 -17.64
C ASP A 58 -5.67 9.67 -16.25
N GLY A 59 -5.62 8.77 -15.26
CA GLY A 59 -6.10 8.99 -13.90
C GLY A 59 -7.61 9.26 -13.81
N MET A 60 -8.39 8.79 -14.79
CA MET A 60 -9.83 9.03 -14.89
C MET A 60 -10.59 8.39 -13.72
N ALA A 61 -10.30 7.14 -13.36
CA ALA A 61 -10.96 6.46 -12.25
C ALA A 61 -10.67 7.17 -10.92
N LEU A 62 -9.42 7.54 -10.67
CA LEU A 62 -9.04 8.28 -9.46
C LEU A 62 -9.67 9.69 -9.42
N ALA A 63 -9.79 10.35 -10.57
CA ALA A 63 -10.48 11.64 -10.68
C ALA A 63 -11.98 11.52 -10.40
N ALA A 64 -12.64 10.52 -10.96
CA ALA A 64 -14.06 10.26 -10.72
C ALA A 64 -14.31 9.91 -9.23
N PHE A 65 -13.46 9.07 -8.64
CA PHE A 65 -13.55 8.71 -7.22
C PHE A 65 -13.34 9.93 -6.31
N ALA A 66 -12.33 10.76 -6.59
CA ALA A 66 -12.10 12.01 -5.85
C ALA A 66 -13.27 13.01 -5.99
N ALA A 67 -13.93 13.05 -7.16
CA ALA A 67 -15.13 13.87 -7.35
C ALA A 67 -16.32 13.34 -6.52
N ALA A 68 -16.50 12.02 -6.43
CA ALA A 68 -17.51 11.42 -5.57
C ALA A 68 -17.26 11.72 -4.08
N LEU A 69 -16.02 11.62 -3.62
CA LEU A 69 -15.62 12.03 -2.26
C LEU A 69 -15.90 13.51 -2.01
N LYS A 70 -15.58 14.38 -2.98
CA LYS A 70 -15.88 15.82 -2.89
C LYS A 70 -17.38 16.08 -2.78
N ALA A 71 -18.20 15.37 -3.56
CA ALA A 71 -19.66 15.47 -3.48
C ALA A 71 -20.20 15.01 -2.11
N ALA A 72 -19.52 14.06 -1.46
CA ALA A 72 -19.78 13.64 -0.08
C ALA A 72 -19.18 14.58 0.99
N GLY A 73 -18.64 15.75 0.61
CA GLY A 73 -18.14 16.77 1.54
C GLY A 73 -16.69 16.56 1.99
N LEU A 74 -15.90 15.77 1.26
CA LEU A 74 -14.48 15.52 1.53
C LEU A 74 -13.64 15.67 0.25
N ALA A 75 -13.03 16.86 0.08
CA ALA A 75 -12.19 17.16 -1.08
C ALA A 75 -10.73 16.74 -0.85
N TYR A 76 -10.13 16.11 -1.86
CA TYR A 76 -8.70 15.81 -1.95
C TYR A 76 -8.10 16.46 -3.21
N PRO A 77 -7.67 17.73 -3.13
CA PRO A 77 -7.12 18.44 -4.28
C PRO A 77 -5.78 17.87 -4.77
N HIS A 78 -5.04 17.19 -3.89
CA HIS A 78 -3.73 16.63 -4.21
C HIS A 78 -3.80 15.11 -4.29
N ARG A 79 -3.26 14.54 -5.36
CA ARG A 79 -3.33 13.11 -5.68
C ARG A 79 -2.00 12.64 -6.26
N TYR A 80 -1.60 11.43 -5.93
CA TYR A 80 -0.40 10.79 -6.47
C TYR A 80 -0.66 9.30 -6.70
N ALA A 81 -0.48 8.86 -7.95
CA ALA A 81 -0.70 7.48 -8.37
C ALA A 81 0.13 7.17 -9.61
N PRO A 82 1.46 7.04 -9.49
CA PRO A 82 2.30 6.57 -10.59
C PRO A 82 1.91 5.13 -10.97
N ARG A 83 2.31 4.70 -12.17
CA ARG A 83 1.97 3.37 -12.70
C ARG A 83 2.52 2.26 -11.77
N PRO A 84 1.69 1.35 -11.24
CA PRO A 84 2.16 0.26 -10.40
C PRO A 84 2.81 -0.86 -11.23
N ASN A 85 3.51 -1.77 -10.55
CA ASN A 85 4.07 -2.99 -11.16
C ASN A 85 3.01 -4.05 -11.47
N ALA A 86 1.86 -4.01 -10.79
CA ALA A 86 0.76 -4.95 -10.98
C ALA A 86 0.26 -4.92 -12.44
N GLY A 87 0.30 -6.08 -13.10
CA GLY A 87 -0.06 -6.26 -14.51
C GLY A 87 0.87 -5.55 -15.52
N MET A 88 2.04 -5.05 -15.09
CA MET A 88 3.08 -4.58 -15.99
C MET A 88 3.87 -5.77 -16.53
N GLN A 89 3.65 -6.12 -17.80
CA GLN A 89 4.31 -7.27 -18.43
C GLN A 89 5.83 -7.17 -18.43
N SER A 90 6.50 -8.24 -17.99
CA SER A 90 7.97 -8.32 -17.98
C SER A 90 8.57 -8.68 -19.34
N GLY A 91 7.78 -9.35 -20.19
CA GLY A 91 8.23 -9.93 -21.46
C GLY A 91 8.96 -11.28 -21.31
N LEU A 92 9.01 -11.83 -20.10
CA LEU A 92 9.60 -13.14 -19.78
C LEU A 92 8.54 -14.09 -19.22
N ASP A 93 8.86 -15.39 -19.24
CA ASP A 93 8.12 -16.43 -18.53
C ASP A 93 8.60 -16.46 -17.07
N LEU A 94 7.85 -15.83 -16.16
CA LEU A 94 8.30 -15.63 -14.77
C LEU A 94 8.04 -16.85 -13.89
N ASP A 95 7.12 -17.74 -14.27
CA ASP A 95 6.75 -18.93 -13.50
C ASP A 95 7.26 -20.24 -14.11
N GLY A 96 7.89 -20.18 -15.29
CA GLY A 96 8.57 -21.29 -15.94
C GLY A 96 7.61 -22.27 -16.62
N ASN A 97 6.39 -21.84 -16.93
CA ASN A 97 5.36 -22.72 -17.49
C ASN A 97 5.45 -22.88 -19.03
N GLY A 98 6.38 -22.17 -19.67
CA GLY A 98 6.63 -22.16 -21.12
C GLY A 98 5.81 -21.13 -21.90
N ARG A 99 5.11 -20.21 -21.22
CA ARG A 99 4.28 -19.16 -21.83
C ARG A 99 4.72 -17.79 -21.31
N THR A 100 4.43 -16.76 -22.08
CA THR A 100 4.69 -15.37 -21.71
C THR A 100 3.42 -14.56 -21.85
N GLY A 101 3.32 -13.45 -21.12
CA GLY A 101 2.20 -12.51 -21.26
C GLY A 101 1.01 -12.86 -20.36
N GLU A 102 1.14 -13.85 -19.48
CA GLU A 102 0.10 -14.21 -18.53
C GLU A 102 0.12 -13.27 -17.31
N PRO A 103 -0.93 -13.26 -16.47
CA PRO A 103 -0.93 -12.43 -15.27
C PRO A 103 0.24 -12.71 -14.31
N ARG A 104 0.76 -13.94 -14.31
CA ARG A 104 1.93 -14.36 -13.50
C ARG A 104 3.28 -13.89 -14.09
N ASP A 105 3.30 -13.47 -15.35
CA ASP A 105 4.48 -12.95 -16.05
C ASP A 105 4.67 -11.43 -15.93
N ALA A 106 3.73 -10.77 -15.27
CA ALA A 106 3.85 -9.37 -14.93
C ALA A 106 4.80 -9.14 -13.73
N GLN A 107 5.41 -7.95 -13.66
CA GLN A 107 6.31 -7.55 -12.59
C GLN A 107 5.67 -7.73 -11.20
N GLY A 108 4.39 -7.39 -11.06
CA GLY A 108 3.49 -7.92 -10.04
C GLY A 108 2.26 -8.53 -10.70
N TYR A 109 1.63 -9.50 -10.04
CA TYR A 109 0.47 -10.20 -10.61
C TYR A 109 -0.64 -9.22 -11.00
N GLY A 110 -1.18 -9.38 -12.21
CA GLY A 110 -2.32 -8.57 -12.67
C GLY A 110 -2.74 -8.93 -14.09
N ARG A 111 -4.04 -8.93 -14.36
CA ARG A 111 -4.64 -9.25 -15.66
C ARG A 111 -4.55 -8.11 -16.67
N PHE A 112 -4.38 -6.90 -16.18
CA PHE A 112 -4.15 -5.70 -16.96
C PHE A 112 -3.22 -4.78 -16.17
N THR A 113 -2.48 -3.92 -16.88
CA THR A 113 -1.63 -2.91 -16.26
C THR A 113 -2.46 -2.02 -15.34
N GLY A 114 -2.08 -1.94 -14.08
CA GLY A 114 -2.75 -1.09 -13.10
C GLY A 114 -3.75 -1.81 -12.21
N GLN A 115 -4.03 -3.11 -12.43
CA GLN A 115 -4.96 -3.84 -11.58
C GLN A 115 -4.51 -3.82 -10.12
N SER A 116 -5.44 -3.55 -9.19
CA SER A 116 -5.15 -3.53 -7.74
C SER A 116 -3.95 -2.62 -7.37
N GLY A 117 -3.83 -1.48 -8.04
CA GLY A 117 -2.80 -0.48 -7.78
C GLY A 117 -2.95 0.24 -6.45
N MET A 118 -2.22 1.35 -6.33
CA MET A 118 -2.25 2.24 -5.18
C MET A 118 -2.64 3.66 -5.62
N ALA A 119 -3.25 4.43 -4.72
CA ALA A 119 -3.51 5.84 -4.92
C ALA A 119 -3.42 6.61 -3.60
N LEU A 120 -2.63 7.67 -3.57
CA LEU A 120 -2.54 8.59 -2.45
C LEU A 120 -3.42 9.82 -2.71
N LEU A 121 -4.33 10.12 -1.78
CA LEU A 121 -5.19 11.30 -1.79
C LEU A 121 -4.88 12.17 -0.56
N SER A 122 -4.68 13.47 -0.75
CA SER A 122 -4.32 14.38 0.34
C SER A 122 -5.08 15.70 0.27
N ARG A 123 -5.50 16.16 1.44
CA ARG A 123 -6.03 17.51 1.67
C ARG A 123 -4.91 18.55 1.64
N LEU A 124 -3.68 18.13 1.97
CA LEU A 124 -2.48 18.96 2.01
C LEU A 124 -1.66 18.79 0.72
N PRO A 125 -0.85 19.79 0.31
CA PRO A 125 -0.02 19.70 -0.87
C PRO A 125 0.94 18.52 -0.83
N LEU A 126 1.07 17.82 -1.96
CA LEU A 126 2.08 16.79 -2.19
C LEU A 126 3.20 17.40 -3.03
N ARG A 127 4.46 17.24 -2.63
CA ARG A 127 5.62 17.59 -3.50
C ARG A 127 5.93 16.45 -4.44
N THR A 128 5.07 16.24 -5.42
CA THR A 128 5.16 15.12 -6.36
C THR A 128 6.46 15.09 -7.16
N GLU A 129 7.07 16.25 -7.40
CA GLU A 129 8.37 16.43 -8.04
C GLU A 129 9.55 15.97 -7.18
N ALA A 130 9.36 15.93 -5.86
CA ALA A 130 10.34 15.45 -4.90
C ALA A 130 10.02 14.03 -4.40
N ALA A 131 8.91 13.43 -4.85
CA ALA A 131 8.53 12.07 -4.52
C ALA A 131 9.52 11.08 -5.14
N ARG A 132 9.81 10.00 -4.42
CA ARG A 132 10.66 8.91 -4.89
C ARG A 132 9.81 7.68 -5.11
N ASP A 133 9.86 7.15 -6.32
CA ASP A 133 9.18 5.93 -6.70
C ASP A 133 10.20 4.78 -6.81
N PHE A 134 10.17 3.88 -5.82
CA PHE A 134 11.01 2.70 -5.75
C PHE A 134 10.36 1.48 -6.41
N SER A 135 9.23 1.63 -7.11
CA SER A 135 8.56 0.50 -7.76
C SER A 135 9.49 -0.21 -8.76
N ALA A 136 10.40 0.51 -9.41
CA ALA A 136 11.39 -0.07 -10.33
C ALA A 136 12.59 -0.75 -9.64
N PHE A 137 12.71 -0.70 -8.31
CA PHE A 137 13.82 -1.28 -7.56
C PHE A 137 13.89 -2.80 -7.77
N LEU A 138 15.06 -3.30 -8.17
CA LEU A 138 15.27 -4.73 -8.44
C LEU A 138 15.34 -5.53 -7.14
N TRP A 139 14.66 -6.68 -7.09
CA TRP A 139 14.68 -7.54 -5.90
C TRP A 139 16.10 -8.01 -5.56
N ALA A 140 16.89 -8.35 -6.59
CA ALA A 140 18.29 -8.74 -6.40
C ALA A 140 19.19 -7.63 -5.84
N ALA A 141 18.77 -6.36 -5.92
CA ALA A 141 19.53 -5.24 -5.40
C ALA A 141 19.30 -4.99 -3.90
N LEU A 142 18.27 -5.61 -3.30
CA LEU A 142 17.98 -5.42 -1.88
C LEU A 142 19.05 -6.15 -1.03
N PRO A 143 19.77 -5.44 -0.13
CA PRO A 143 20.75 -6.07 0.75
C PRO A 143 20.11 -7.13 1.66
N GLY A 144 20.62 -8.37 1.55
CA GLY A 144 20.11 -9.53 2.28
C GLY A 144 18.78 -10.05 1.76
N SER A 145 18.47 -9.83 0.48
CA SER A 145 17.27 -10.40 -0.16
C SER A 145 17.28 -11.92 -0.17
N LEU A 146 16.08 -12.49 -0.21
CA LEU A 146 15.80 -13.92 -0.31
C LEU A 146 15.57 -14.38 -1.75
N ILE A 147 15.87 -13.55 -2.76
CA ILE A 147 15.61 -13.84 -4.18
C ILE A 147 16.28 -15.13 -4.65
N ASP A 148 17.46 -15.46 -4.13
CA ASP A 148 18.21 -16.66 -4.55
C ASP A 148 17.48 -17.96 -4.14
N GLY A 149 16.59 -17.89 -3.16
CA GLY A 149 15.73 -19.01 -2.75
C GLY A 149 14.39 -19.08 -3.49
N ALA A 150 14.08 -18.13 -4.38
CA ALA A 150 12.76 -17.98 -5.00
C ALA A 150 12.57 -18.80 -6.29
N GLY A 151 13.54 -19.66 -6.65
CA GLY A 151 13.43 -20.56 -7.80
C GLY A 151 13.41 -19.88 -9.17
N LEU A 152 13.88 -18.63 -9.26
CA LEU A 152 13.83 -17.84 -10.50
C LEU A 152 14.96 -18.22 -11.46
N ALA A 153 14.65 -18.33 -12.75
CA ALA A 153 15.65 -18.41 -13.81
C ALA A 153 16.58 -17.17 -13.78
N PRO A 154 17.87 -17.28 -14.17
CA PRO A 154 18.83 -16.18 -14.09
C PRO A 154 18.37 -14.88 -14.77
N GLU A 155 17.75 -14.99 -15.95
CA GLU A 155 17.20 -13.88 -16.73
C GLU A 155 16.00 -13.22 -16.04
N VAL A 156 15.14 -14.01 -15.38
CA VAL A 156 14.02 -13.51 -14.59
C VAL A 156 14.52 -12.80 -13.34
N ARG A 157 15.48 -13.41 -12.63
CA ARG A 157 16.14 -12.83 -11.46
C ARG A 157 16.75 -11.46 -11.75
N ALA A 158 17.30 -11.27 -12.95
CA ALA A 158 17.94 -10.02 -13.36
C ALA A 158 16.95 -8.84 -13.53
N VAL A 159 15.67 -9.13 -13.82
CA VAL A 159 14.66 -8.10 -14.12
C VAL A 159 13.53 -8.02 -13.09
N GLN A 160 13.43 -8.98 -12.18
CA GLN A 160 12.36 -9.03 -11.20
C GLN A 160 12.46 -7.83 -10.24
N ARG A 161 11.46 -6.97 -10.27
CA ARG A 161 11.31 -5.88 -9.31
C ARG A 161 10.89 -6.41 -7.94
N LEU A 162 11.34 -5.76 -6.87
CA LEU A 162 10.97 -6.13 -5.51
C LEU A 162 9.49 -5.88 -5.28
N SER A 163 9.02 -4.66 -5.51
CA SER A 163 7.64 -4.32 -5.21
C SER A 163 6.67 -5.00 -6.17
N ALA A 164 5.63 -5.65 -5.67
CA ALA A 164 4.56 -6.20 -6.49
C ALA A 164 3.61 -5.10 -6.99
N THR A 165 3.33 -4.10 -6.15
CA THR A 165 2.47 -2.97 -6.51
C THR A 165 3.27 -1.68 -6.59
N GLY A 166 3.74 -1.15 -5.46
CA GLY A 166 4.62 0.01 -5.41
C GLY A 166 5.26 0.24 -4.03
N HIS A 167 6.35 0.99 -4.02
CA HIS A 167 7.01 1.55 -2.83
C HIS A 167 7.31 3.02 -3.10
N TRP A 168 6.73 3.93 -2.33
CA TRP A 168 6.83 5.36 -2.56
C TRP A 168 7.28 6.10 -1.31
N ASP A 169 8.16 7.09 -1.47
CA ASP A 169 8.41 8.11 -0.46
C ASP A 169 7.84 9.43 -1.00
N VAL A 170 6.73 9.89 -0.42
CA VAL A 170 5.98 11.06 -0.90
C VAL A 170 5.95 12.16 0.17
N PRO A 171 6.58 13.33 -0.07
CA PRO A 171 6.52 14.44 0.88
C PRO A 171 5.16 15.14 0.84
N VAL A 172 4.52 15.25 2.01
CA VAL A 172 3.33 16.08 2.27
C VAL A 172 3.77 17.37 2.94
N VAL A 173 3.39 18.52 2.39
CA VAL A 173 3.71 19.83 2.96
C VAL A 173 2.78 20.13 4.13
N LEU A 174 3.34 20.19 5.33
CA LEU A 174 2.62 20.55 6.55
C LEU A 174 2.33 22.07 6.60
N PRO A 175 1.35 22.52 7.42
CA PRO A 175 1.08 23.95 7.63
C PRO A 175 2.29 24.76 8.08
N SER A 176 3.25 24.13 8.78
CA SER A 176 4.52 24.74 9.19
C SER A 176 5.52 24.96 8.03
N GLY A 177 5.23 24.42 6.85
CA GLY A 177 6.12 24.42 5.68
C GLY A 177 7.15 23.28 5.66
N ARG A 178 7.25 22.50 6.75
CA ARG A 178 8.04 21.26 6.81
C ARG A 178 7.34 20.14 6.05
N ASP A 179 8.11 19.14 5.63
CA ASP A 179 7.55 17.95 5.01
C ASP A 179 7.31 16.85 6.06
N LEU A 180 6.19 16.14 5.90
CA LEU A 180 5.96 14.81 6.45
C LEU A 180 6.13 13.82 5.31
N HIS A 181 7.10 12.91 5.42
CA HIS A 181 7.32 11.89 4.41
C HIS A 181 6.39 10.70 4.62
N LEU A 182 5.65 10.34 3.57
CA LEU A 182 4.79 9.16 3.54
C LEU A 182 5.48 8.02 2.80
N LEU A 183 5.89 7.01 3.56
CA LEU A 183 6.53 5.80 3.07
C LEU A 183 5.45 4.75 2.77
N ALA A 184 4.89 4.82 1.57
CA ALA A 184 3.69 4.09 1.15
C ALA A 184 4.02 2.80 0.38
N PHE A 185 3.34 1.69 0.66
CA PHE A 185 3.50 0.44 -0.09
C PHE A 185 2.26 -0.45 -0.08
N ALA A 186 2.23 -1.40 -1.03
CA ALA A 186 1.34 -2.54 -1.00
C ALA A 186 2.13 -3.77 -1.45
N ALA A 187 2.27 -4.72 -0.53
CA ALA A 187 3.05 -5.94 -0.73
C ALA A 187 2.26 -7.02 -1.48
N THR A 188 2.95 -8.04 -1.97
CA THR A 188 2.31 -9.25 -2.49
C THR A 188 1.73 -10.09 -1.34
N PRO A 189 0.59 -10.77 -1.50
CA PRO A 189 0.19 -11.81 -0.56
C PRO A 189 1.26 -12.90 -0.47
N PRO A 190 1.58 -13.47 0.71
CA PRO A 190 2.64 -14.46 0.88
C PRO A 190 2.21 -15.90 0.51
N LEU A 191 1.21 -16.04 -0.36
CA LEU A 191 0.54 -17.30 -0.72
C LEU A 191 0.42 -17.42 -2.25
N PHE A 192 -0.17 -18.51 -2.73
CA PHE A 192 -0.54 -18.76 -4.14
C PHE A 192 0.60 -19.17 -5.09
N ASP A 193 1.62 -19.82 -4.55
CA ASP A 193 2.82 -20.33 -5.22
C ASP A 193 3.20 -21.76 -4.74
N GLY A 194 4.33 -22.27 -5.24
CA GLY A 194 4.80 -23.63 -4.97
C GLY A 194 5.82 -23.73 -3.83
N PRO A 195 6.48 -24.89 -3.68
CA PRO A 195 7.46 -25.14 -2.61
C PRO A 195 8.64 -24.17 -2.56
N GLU A 196 8.90 -23.43 -3.64
CA GLU A 196 9.90 -22.37 -3.70
C GLU A 196 9.59 -21.18 -2.77
N ASP A 197 8.31 -20.96 -2.46
CA ASP A 197 7.82 -19.88 -1.59
C ASP A 197 8.33 -18.50 -2.08
N ARG A 198 8.17 -18.25 -3.38
CA ARG A 198 8.57 -16.99 -4.02
C ARG A 198 7.82 -15.81 -3.41
N ASN A 199 6.52 -15.94 -3.22
CA ASN A 199 5.64 -14.90 -2.71
C ASN A 199 5.93 -14.63 -1.24
N GLY A 200 6.09 -15.64 -0.38
CA GLY A 200 6.45 -15.41 1.03
C GLY A 200 7.85 -14.80 1.20
N ARG A 201 8.82 -15.15 0.33
CA ARG A 201 10.14 -14.50 0.28
C ARG A 201 10.07 -13.05 -0.19
N ARG A 202 9.33 -12.79 -1.26
CA ARG A 202 9.16 -11.44 -1.84
C ARG A 202 8.44 -10.52 -0.87
N ASN A 203 7.31 -10.96 -0.32
CA ASN A 203 6.51 -10.22 0.66
C ASN A 203 7.33 -9.83 1.90
N ARG A 204 8.14 -10.76 2.44
CA ARG A 204 9.08 -10.47 3.52
C ARG A 204 10.07 -9.37 3.14
N ASP A 205 10.63 -9.44 1.94
CA ASP A 205 11.62 -8.48 1.47
C ASP A 205 11.01 -7.12 1.13
N GLU A 206 9.72 -7.06 0.76
CA GLU A 206 8.97 -5.82 0.64
C GLU A 206 8.86 -5.11 2.00
N ALA A 207 8.59 -5.83 3.10
CA ALA A 207 8.66 -5.24 4.44
C ALA A 207 10.10 -4.82 4.81
N ALA A 208 11.10 -5.62 4.45
CA ALA A 208 12.49 -5.34 4.76
C ALA A 208 13.07 -4.15 3.98
N PHE A 209 12.47 -3.79 2.84
CA PHE A 209 12.85 -2.62 2.06
C PHE A 209 12.92 -1.37 2.94
N TRP A 210 11.90 -1.14 3.78
CA TRP A 210 11.85 0.04 4.64
C TRP A 210 12.98 0.08 5.67
N LEU A 211 13.35 -1.07 6.24
CA LEU A 211 14.50 -1.15 7.13
C LEU A 211 15.79 -0.74 6.40
N ARG A 212 16.02 -1.28 5.19
CA ARG A 212 17.19 -0.94 4.38
C ARG A 212 17.22 0.51 3.95
N TYR A 213 16.06 1.08 3.60
CA TYR A 213 15.95 2.48 3.25
C TYR A 213 16.28 3.38 4.44
N LEU A 214 15.67 3.13 5.61
CA LEU A 214 15.90 3.88 6.83
C LEU A 214 17.33 3.74 7.38
N ASP A 215 17.99 2.61 7.12
CA ASP A 215 19.40 2.37 7.48
C ASP A 215 20.38 3.12 6.56
N GLY A 216 19.90 3.72 5.46
CA GLY A 216 20.76 4.30 4.43
C GLY A 216 21.56 3.24 3.65
N ALA A 217 21.04 2.02 3.59
CA ALA A 217 21.65 0.90 2.86
C ALA A 217 21.24 0.84 1.38
N LEU A 218 20.39 1.76 0.93
CA LEU A 218 20.00 1.93 -0.47
C LEU A 218 20.74 3.13 -1.10
N PRO A 219 20.82 3.21 -2.45
CA PRO A 219 21.47 4.35 -3.12
C PRO A 219 20.85 5.71 -2.74
N GLU A 220 19.53 5.74 -2.55
CA GLU A 220 18.79 6.91 -2.09
C GLU A 220 18.87 7.04 -0.57
N PRO A 221 19.22 8.22 -0.03
CA PRO A 221 19.33 8.43 1.42
C PRO A 221 17.93 8.46 2.08
N PRO A 222 17.76 8.00 3.32
CA PRO A 222 16.47 8.10 3.99
C PRO A 222 16.02 9.56 4.19
N PRO A 223 14.71 9.82 4.25
CA PRO A 223 14.21 11.15 4.56
C PRO A 223 14.52 11.52 6.03
N PRO A 224 14.67 12.82 6.34
CA PRO A 224 14.70 13.26 7.72
C PRO A 224 13.32 13.07 8.37
N ALA A 225 13.29 12.94 9.69
CA ALA A 225 12.04 12.97 10.45
C ALA A 225 11.34 14.35 10.33
N PRO A 226 10.00 14.39 10.30
CA PRO A 226 9.08 13.27 10.55
C PRO A 226 8.73 12.46 9.30
N PHE A 227 8.42 11.18 9.50
CA PHE A 227 7.89 10.29 8.46
C PHE A 227 6.87 9.30 9.03
N ALA A 228 6.09 8.67 8.17
CA ALA A 228 5.23 7.54 8.55
C ALA A 228 5.24 6.48 7.46
N ILE A 229 5.43 5.22 7.84
CA ILE A 229 5.19 4.08 6.96
C ILE A 229 3.70 3.77 6.98
N LEU A 230 3.07 3.62 5.82
CA LEU A 230 1.66 3.25 5.74
C LEU A 230 1.37 2.36 4.53
N GLY A 231 0.48 1.40 4.70
CA GLY A 231 0.09 0.52 3.60
C GLY A 231 -0.27 -0.89 4.01
N ASP A 232 -0.37 -1.73 2.98
CA ASP A 232 -0.69 -3.14 3.11
C ASP A 232 0.61 -3.95 3.09
N ALA A 233 0.95 -4.54 4.24
CA ALA A 233 2.10 -5.43 4.35
C ALA A 233 1.76 -6.87 3.96
N ASP A 234 0.46 -7.21 3.85
CA ASP A 234 -0.05 -8.56 3.62
C ASP A 234 0.53 -9.62 4.59
N LEU A 235 0.97 -9.15 5.77
CA LEU A 235 1.57 -9.94 6.84
C LEU A 235 0.92 -9.61 8.17
N ASP A 236 0.48 -10.66 8.86
CA ASP A 236 0.10 -10.60 10.27
C ASP A 236 1.32 -10.84 11.17
N PRO A 237 1.46 -10.13 12.32
CA PRO A 237 2.63 -10.26 13.17
C PRO A 237 2.72 -11.63 13.88
N ALA A 238 1.63 -12.39 13.96
CA ALA A 238 1.55 -13.65 14.71
C ALA A 238 0.91 -14.82 13.95
N ARG A 239 0.12 -14.56 12.90
CA ARG A 239 -0.73 -15.52 12.19
C ARG A 239 -0.42 -15.55 10.68
N GLY A 240 -1.13 -16.41 9.95
CA GLY A 240 -0.94 -16.61 8.51
C GLY A 240 0.29 -17.46 8.16
N GLU A 241 0.62 -17.59 6.88
CA GLU A 241 1.71 -18.46 6.39
C GLU A 241 2.98 -17.68 5.99
N GLY A 242 2.93 -16.34 6.00
CA GLY A 242 4.05 -15.51 5.57
C GLY A 242 5.26 -15.51 6.51
N ARG A 243 6.41 -15.09 5.96
CA ARG A 243 7.68 -14.93 6.69
C ARG A 243 7.70 -13.60 7.44
N ARG A 244 7.56 -13.66 8.76
CA ARG A 244 7.24 -12.47 9.59
C ARG A 244 8.45 -11.73 10.16
N ASP A 245 9.68 -12.22 9.96
CA ASP A 245 10.87 -11.67 10.62
C ASP A 245 11.12 -10.19 10.27
N ALA A 246 10.95 -9.81 9.00
CA ALA A 246 11.10 -8.42 8.57
C ALA A 246 10.01 -7.50 9.14
N LEU A 247 8.75 -7.94 9.12
CA LEU A 247 7.65 -7.19 9.72
C LEU A 247 7.87 -7.03 11.23
N ALA A 248 8.24 -8.10 11.94
CA ALA A 248 8.52 -8.05 13.36
C ALA A 248 9.65 -7.06 13.67
N ALA A 249 10.72 -7.07 12.88
CA ALA A 249 11.80 -6.10 12.99
C ALA A 249 11.30 -4.66 12.78
N LEU A 250 10.47 -4.42 11.75
CA LEU A 250 9.88 -3.11 11.46
C LEU A 250 8.99 -2.61 12.62
N LEU A 251 8.14 -3.46 13.17
CA LEU A 251 7.27 -3.11 14.30
C LEU A 251 8.04 -2.84 15.60
N SER A 252 9.25 -3.40 15.72
CA SER A 252 10.14 -3.20 16.87
C SER A 252 11.22 -2.13 16.67
N ASP A 253 11.27 -1.50 15.48
CA ASP A 253 12.32 -0.55 15.14
C ASP A 253 12.18 0.72 16.01
N PRO A 254 13.24 1.16 16.71
CA PRO A 254 13.16 2.29 17.63
C PRO A 254 12.92 3.65 16.93
N ARG A 255 13.09 3.72 15.60
CA ARG A 255 12.73 4.92 14.82
C ARG A 255 11.23 5.04 14.60
N LEU A 256 10.48 3.95 14.82
CA LEU A 256 9.05 3.84 14.58
C LEU A 256 8.29 3.65 15.89
N GLN A 257 6.99 3.86 15.82
CA GLN A 257 6.06 3.43 16.85
C GLN A 257 4.91 2.66 16.19
N ASP A 258 4.42 1.62 16.86
CA ASP A 258 3.22 0.89 16.46
C ASP A 258 2.03 1.34 17.33
N PRO A 259 1.09 2.15 16.80
CA PRO A 259 -0.07 2.62 17.57
C PRO A 259 -1.08 1.52 17.93
N GLN A 260 -0.96 0.32 17.35
CA GLN A 260 -1.88 -0.80 17.51
C GLN A 260 -3.36 -0.38 17.42
N PRO A 261 -3.79 0.26 16.31
CA PRO A 261 -5.17 0.67 16.13
C PRO A 261 -6.10 -0.54 16.34
N ALA A 262 -7.22 -0.30 17.00
CA ALA A 262 -8.20 -1.34 17.29
C ALA A 262 -9.62 -0.88 16.91
N GLY A 263 -10.47 -1.86 16.62
CA GLY A 263 -11.90 -1.67 16.37
C GLY A 263 -12.71 -2.83 16.94
N VAL A 264 -13.89 -3.07 16.37
CA VAL A 264 -14.81 -4.14 16.80
C VAL A 264 -14.22 -5.56 16.73
N ARG A 265 -13.12 -5.76 15.99
CA ARG A 265 -12.40 -7.04 15.84
C ARG A 265 -10.98 -6.99 16.41
N GLY A 266 -10.72 -6.13 17.41
CA GLY A 266 -9.38 -5.91 17.94
C GLY A 266 -8.50 -5.21 16.90
N THR A 267 -7.23 -5.60 16.80
CA THR A 267 -6.25 -5.02 15.85
C THR A 267 -6.34 -5.61 14.44
N ALA A 268 -7.25 -6.55 14.19
CA ALA A 268 -7.43 -7.12 12.86
C ALA A 268 -7.91 -6.04 11.88
N THR A 269 -7.34 -6.06 10.67
CA THR A 269 -7.68 -5.18 9.55
C THR A 269 -8.22 -5.97 8.35
N ALA A 270 -8.13 -7.29 8.39
CA ALA A 270 -8.67 -8.18 7.36
C ALA A 270 -9.27 -9.46 7.95
N VAL A 271 -10.17 -10.11 7.19
CA VAL A 271 -10.71 -11.44 7.49
C VAL A 271 -10.57 -12.36 6.27
N TYR A 272 -9.66 -13.33 6.37
CA TYR A 272 -9.46 -14.40 5.39
C TYR A 272 -9.49 -15.74 6.10
N GLY A 273 -10.69 -16.28 6.33
CA GLY A 273 -10.93 -17.43 7.19
C GLY A 273 -10.76 -17.12 8.69
N ALA A 274 -9.73 -16.34 9.05
CA ALA A 274 -9.49 -15.82 10.39
C ALA A 274 -9.21 -14.30 10.37
N PRO A 275 -9.41 -13.58 11.49
CA PRO A 275 -9.00 -12.18 11.61
C PRO A 275 -7.47 -12.05 11.58
N LEU A 276 -6.98 -11.17 10.71
CA LEU A 276 -5.57 -10.86 10.48
C LEU A 276 -5.36 -9.35 10.54
N ARG A 277 -4.19 -8.91 10.98
CA ARG A 277 -3.73 -7.52 10.86
C ARG A 277 -2.78 -7.43 9.68
N LEU A 278 -3.20 -6.83 8.58
CA LEU A 278 -2.41 -6.74 7.33
C LEU A 278 -2.04 -5.30 6.97
N ASP A 279 -2.78 -4.33 7.49
CA ASP A 279 -2.63 -2.91 7.19
C ASP A 279 -2.00 -2.16 8.37
N TYR A 280 -1.04 -1.28 8.08
CA TYR A 280 -0.23 -0.60 9.08
C TYR A 280 -0.10 0.89 8.81
N ILE A 281 -0.01 1.66 9.90
CA ILE A 281 0.50 3.04 9.90
C ILE A 281 1.47 3.12 11.08
N LEU A 282 2.75 3.33 10.78
CA LEU A 282 3.86 3.37 11.73
C LEU A 282 4.52 4.75 11.64
N PRO A 283 4.08 5.72 12.47
CA PRO A 283 4.71 7.03 12.56
C PRO A 283 6.15 6.92 13.09
N SER A 284 7.01 7.86 12.74
CA SER A 284 8.33 7.99 13.36
C SER A 284 8.20 8.34 14.85
N ALA A 285 9.18 7.92 15.67
CA ALA A 285 9.10 8.00 17.13
C ALA A 285 9.05 9.44 17.70
N ASP A 286 9.43 10.45 16.90
CA ASP A 286 9.35 11.87 17.25
C ASP A 286 7.93 12.45 17.06
N LEU A 287 7.05 11.76 16.35
CA LEU A 287 5.65 12.16 16.20
C LEU A 287 4.85 11.78 17.45
N ARG A 288 3.98 12.69 17.90
CA ARG A 288 3.03 12.40 18.96
C ARG A 288 1.75 11.82 18.37
N VAL A 289 1.48 10.54 18.63
CA VAL A 289 0.19 9.91 18.31
C VAL A 289 -0.88 10.39 19.30
N THR A 290 -2.02 10.83 18.77
CA THR A 290 -3.15 11.38 19.54
C THR A 290 -4.40 10.50 19.48
N GLY A 291 -4.48 9.58 18.52
CA GLY A 291 -5.57 8.63 18.37
C GLY A 291 -5.26 7.59 17.29
N ALA A 292 -5.93 6.45 17.33
CA ALA A 292 -5.84 5.43 16.29
C ALA A 292 -7.07 4.51 16.35
N ALA A 293 -7.58 4.05 15.21
CA ALA A 293 -8.63 3.03 15.19
C ALA A 293 -8.68 2.22 13.90
N VAL A 294 -9.40 1.10 13.96
CA VAL A 294 -9.81 0.29 12.81
C VAL A 294 -11.31 0.44 12.59
N VAL A 295 -11.71 0.81 11.37
CA VAL A 295 -13.10 1.06 10.98
C VAL A 295 -13.51 0.05 9.91
N TRP A 296 -14.40 -0.86 10.28
CA TRP A 296 -14.95 -1.87 9.37
C TRP A 296 -16.12 -1.28 8.58
N PRO A 297 -16.22 -1.55 7.26
CA PRO A 297 -17.39 -1.16 6.49
C PRO A 297 -18.60 -2.01 6.85
N ASP A 298 -19.77 -1.38 6.77
CA ASP A 298 -21.06 -2.05 6.80
C ASP A 298 -21.34 -2.67 5.41
N GLY A 299 -21.82 -3.92 5.33
CA GLY A 299 -22.21 -4.55 4.06
C GLY A 299 -21.82 -6.02 3.91
N PRO A 300 -22.13 -6.64 2.75
CA PRO A 300 -21.86 -8.06 2.50
C PRO A 300 -20.36 -8.38 2.32
N ASP A 301 -20.04 -9.67 2.44
CA ASP A 301 -18.73 -10.20 2.84
C ASP A 301 -17.51 -9.75 2.03
N GLU A 302 -17.58 -9.42 0.73
CA GLU A 302 -16.37 -9.07 -0.05
C GLU A 302 -15.83 -7.65 0.20
N ALA A 303 -16.72 -6.66 0.26
CA ALA A 303 -16.33 -5.28 0.62
C ALA A 303 -15.98 -5.16 2.11
N ALA A 304 -16.49 -6.08 2.94
CA ALA A 304 -16.26 -6.13 4.39
C ALA A 304 -15.09 -7.02 4.81
N ARG A 305 -14.27 -7.51 3.87
CA ARG A 305 -13.08 -8.29 4.24
C ARG A 305 -11.98 -7.45 4.82
N ARG A 306 -11.88 -6.17 4.46
CA ARG A 306 -10.79 -5.29 4.86
C ARG A 306 -11.31 -3.99 5.45
N ALA A 307 -10.66 -3.55 6.51
CA ALA A 307 -11.05 -2.39 7.30
C ALA A 307 -10.11 -1.22 7.04
N LEU A 308 -10.65 -0.02 7.11
CA LEU A 308 -9.85 1.19 7.07
C LEU A 308 -9.11 1.34 8.39
N VAL A 309 -7.82 1.63 8.31
CA VAL A 309 -6.98 1.94 9.48
C VAL A 309 -6.65 3.41 9.45
N TRP A 310 -6.77 4.09 10.60
CA TRP A 310 -6.31 5.48 10.73
C TRP A 310 -5.51 5.71 12.01
N VAL A 311 -4.61 6.68 11.93
CA VAL A 311 -3.80 7.19 13.04
C VAL A 311 -3.81 8.72 12.98
N ASP A 312 -4.12 9.34 14.11
CA ASP A 312 -4.02 10.78 14.32
C ASP A 312 -2.65 11.10 14.92
N ILE A 313 -1.96 12.06 14.31
CA ILE A 313 -0.69 12.60 14.81
C ILE A 313 -0.84 14.09 15.08
N SER A 314 -0.22 14.56 16.17
CA SER A 314 -0.06 16.00 16.39
C SER A 314 0.94 16.54 15.38
N LEU A 315 0.59 17.64 14.71
CA LEU A 315 1.52 18.34 13.85
C LEU A 315 2.66 18.94 14.71
N PRO A 316 3.93 18.80 14.30
CA PRO A 316 5.08 19.36 14.98
C PRO A 316 5.27 20.86 14.72
#